data_AF-A0A7K7L7P6-F1
#
_entry.id   AF-A0A7K7L7P6-F1
#
_cell.length_a   1.000
_cell.length_b   1.000
_cell.length_c   1.000
_cell.angle_alpha   90.00
_cell.angle_beta   90.00
_cell.angle_gamma   90.00
#
_symmetry.space_group_name_H-M   'P 1'
#
loop_
_entity.id
_entity.type
_entity.pdbx_description
1 polymer ?
#
loop_
_entity_poly.entity_id
_entity_poly.type
_entity_poly.pdbx_seq_one_letter_code
_entity_poly.pdbx_strand_id
1 'polypeptide(L)'
;QELQKSAERDQSEAQHLRENIPLHLPKPTRSCIAGPAAKSEDQTKAAEPEHAKKPAKEPRFIKEASLITTEEFESVPAYMKGRLTYDQINAVVQDLNKAVVGKYKILHQPLKSMNASVRNLYHRFLGEETKDTKGEFFVVEADIKEFTQLKVDKRFHRILNILRHCQRVREVRGARLVRYVIC
;
A
#
# COMPACT_ATOMS: atom_id res chain seq x y z
N GLN A 1 4.76 -30.48 -51.13
CA GLN A 1 3.68 -31.06 -50.30
C GLN A 1 3.97 -31.00 -48.80
N GLU A 2 5.22 -31.12 -48.33
CA GLU A 2 5.53 -31.08 -46.89
C GLU A 2 5.33 -29.70 -46.24
N LEU A 3 5.72 -28.61 -46.92
CA LEU A 3 5.52 -27.23 -46.47
C LEU A 3 4.05 -26.85 -46.23
N GLN A 4 3.13 -27.45 -46.97
CA GLN A 4 1.70 -27.18 -46.83
C GLN A 4 1.14 -27.92 -45.60
N LYS A 5 1.58 -29.16 -45.38
CA LYS A 5 1.22 -29.95 -44.19
C LYS A 5 1.76 -29.35 -42.90
N SER A 6 2.94 -28.72 -42.92
CA SER A 6 3.46 -28.02 -41.73
C SER A 6 2.64 -26.77 -41.43
N ALA A 7 2.32 -25.96 -42.45
CA ALA A 7 1.54 -24.74 -42.26
C ALA A 7 0.12 -25.03 -41.70
N GLU A 8 -0.53 -26.09 -42.17
CA GLU A 8 -1.83 -26.52 -41.66
C GLU A 8 -1.77 -26.98 -40.20
N ARG A 9 -0.70 -27.69 -39.83
CA ARG A 9 -0.48 -28.12 -38.44
C ARG A 9 -0.27 -26.94 -37.51
N ASP A 10 0.58 -26.00 -37.90
CA ASP A 10 0.88 -24.80 -37.12
C ASP A 10 -0.38 -23.94 -36.94
N GLN A 11 -1.23 -23.86 -37.98
CA GLN A 11 -2.51 -23.14 -37.90
C GLN A 11 -3.50 -23.81 -36.95
N SER A 12 -3.59 -25.15 -36.98
CA SER A 12 -4.44 -25.91 -36.08
C SER A 12 -3.98 -25.78 -34.62
N GLU A 13 -2.67 -25.83 -34.38
CA GLU A 13 -2.09 -25.65 -33.04
C GLU A 13 -2.34 -24.22 -32.51
N ALA A 14 -2.18 -23.20 -33.36
CA ALA A 14 -2.48 -21.82 -33.00
C ALA A 14 -3.96 -21.61 -32.63
N GLN A 15 -4.89 -22.29 -33.31
CA GLN A 15 -6.32 -22.22 -32.97
C GLN A 15 -6.59 -22.89 -31.62
N HIS A 16 -6.05 -24.10 -31.40
CA HIS A 16 -6.23 -24.84 -30.16
C HIS A 16 -5.75 -24.06 -28.92
N LEU A 17 -4.59 -23.39 -29.03
CA LEU A 17 -4.06 -22.55 -27.95
C LEU A 17 -4.91 -21.31 -27.67
N ARG A 18 -5.56 -20.73 -28.69
CA ARG A 18 -6.46 -19.58 -28.53
C ARG A 18 -7.76 -19.95 -27.83
N GLU A 19 -8.25 -21.16 -28.04
CA GLU A 19 -9.50 -21.65 -27.44
C GLU A 19 -9.31 -22.15 -26.01
N ASN A 20 -8.09 -22.58 -25.65
CA ASN A 20 -7.76 -23.17 -24.34
C ASN A 20 -6.93 -22.25 -23.43
N ILE A 21 -7.19 -20.94 -23.47
CA ILE A 21 -6.48 -19.98 -22.60
C ILE A 21 -6.99 -20.07 -21.16
N PRO A 22 -6.13 -20.33 -20.16
CA PRO A 22 -6.56 -20.41 -18.76
C PRO A 22 -7.08 -19.08 -18.21
N LEU A 23 -8.15 -19.15 -17.39
CA LEU A 23 -8.88 -17.98 -16.86
C LEU A 23 -8.05 -17.06 -15.93
N HIS A 24 -6.87 -17.50 -15.49
CA HIS A 24 -5.97 -16.75 -14.61
C HIS A 24 -4.81 -16.05 -15.36
N LEU A 25 -4.76 -16.16 -16.70
CA LEU A 25 -3.79 -15.40 -17.50
C LEU A 25 -4.29 -13.96 -17.76
N PRO A 26 -3.40 -12.95 -17.66
CA PRO A 26 -3.75 -11.58 -18.02
C PRO A 26 -4.09 -11.49 -19.52
N LYS A 27 -5.26 -10.93 -19.85
CA LYS A 27 -5.75 -10.81 -21.23
C LYS A 27 -4.82 -9.92 -22.06
N PRO A 28 -4.33 -10.35 -23.23
CA PRO A 28 -3.54 -9.50 -24.10
C PRO A 28 -4.42 -8.37 -24.65
N THR A 29 -4.09 -7.12 -24.29
CA THR A 29 -4.67 -5.93 -24.89
C THR A 29 -4.30 -5.91 -26.38
N ARG A 30 -5.29 -5.84 -27.27
CA ARG A 30 -5.12 -5.62 -28.72
C ARG A 30 -4.43 -4.27 -28.96
N SER A 31 -3.12 -4.27 -28.92
CA SER A 31 -2.25 -3.25 -29.50
C SER A 31 -1.17 -4.02 -30.24
N CYS A 32 -0.74 -3.53 -31.39
CA CYS A 32 0.12 -4.20 -32.38
C CYS A 32 -0.63 -5.02 -33.45
N ILE A 33 -1.37 -4.33 -34.32
CA ILE A 33 -1.26 -4.64 -35.76
C ILE A 33 -0.73 -3.36 -36.40
N ALA A 34 0.58 -3.34 -36.67
CA ALA A 34 1.20 -2.37 -37.54
C ALA A 34 1.32 -3.00 -38.93
N GLY A 35 0.73 -2.35 -39.93
CA GLY A 35 0.96 -2.53 -41.36
C GLY A 35 0.84 -1.16 -42.05
N PRO A 36 1.60 -0.87 -43.13
CA PRO A 36 2.11 0.49 -43.39
C PRO A 36 1.37 1.26 -44.51
N ALA A 37 1.66 2.58 -44.52
CA ALA A 37 1.64 3.53 -45.65
C ALA A 37 0.30 4.21 -46.06
N ALA A 38 0.24 5.54 -45.83
CA ALA A 38 -0.07 6.54 -46.86
C ALA A 38 0.21 7.96 -46.31
N LYS A 39 0.98 8.75 -47.06
CA LYS A 39 1.23 10.18 -46.81
C LYS A 39 0.01 10.99 -47.24
N SER A 40 -0.29 12.08 -46.51
CA SER A 40 -0.70 13.34 -47.14
C SER A 40 -0.50 14.49 -46.16
N GLU A 41 0.19 15.52 -46.65
CA GLU A 41 0.37 16.83 -46.04
C GLU A 41 -0.98 17.57 -46.01
N ASP A 42 -1.26 18.38 -44.97
CA ASP A 42 -1.30 19.85 -45.07
C ASP A 42 -1.84 20.53 -43.78
N GLN A 43 -1.17 21.64 -43.45
CA GLN A 43 -1.51 22.84 -42.66
C GLN A 43 -2.39 22.85 -41.38
N THR A 44 -1.72 23.28 -40.29
CA THR A 44 -1.97 24.52 -39.52
C THR A 44 -3.39 24.89 -39.06
N LYS A 45 -3.67 24.72 -37.76
CA LYS A 45 -3.97 25.83 -36.83
C LYS A 45 -4.10 25.34 -35.40
N ALA A 46 -3.49 26.10 -34.49
CA ALA A 46 -3.54 25.91 -33.06
C ALA A 46 -4.98 25.95 -32.53
N ALA A 47 -5.39 24.87 -31.88
CA ALA A 47 -6.44 24.85 -30.88
C ALA A 47 -6.00 23.88 -29.78
N GLU A 48 -5.98 24.39 -28.55
CA GLU A 48 -5.75 23.68 -27.30
C GLU A 48 -6.46 22.31 -27.29
N PRO A 49 -5.77 21.18 -27.04
CA PRO A 49 -6.45 19.96 -26.68
C PRO A 49 -6.68 19.97 -25.17
N GLU A 50 -7.95 20.00 -24.82
CA GLU A 50 -8.48 19.81 -23.48
C GLU A 50 -7.70 18.74 -22.71
N HIS A 51 -7.36 19.11 -21.48
CA HIS A 51 -6.64 18.30 -20.52
C HIS A 51 -7.44 17.01 -20.25
N ALA A 52 -7.14 15.96 -21.02
CA ALA A 52 -7.72 14.64 -20.84
C ALA A 52 -7.49 14.20 -19.38
N LYS A 53 -8.60 14.09 -18.66
CA LYS A 53 -8.65 13.70 -17.26
C LYS A 53 -7.95 12.35 -17.11
N LYS A 54 -6.79 12.36 -16.45
CA LYS A 54 -6.09 11.15 -16.01
C LYS A 54 -7.08 10.29 -15.23
N PRO A 55 -7.03 8.94 -15.36
CA PRO A 55 -7.91 8.07 -14.62
C PRO A 55 -7.72 8.34 -13.13
N ALA A 56 -8.82 8.64 -12.45
CA ALA A 56 -8.84 8.84 -11.01
C ALA A 56 -8.18 7.61 -10.38
N LYS A 57 -7.01 7.82 -9.77
CA LYS A 57 -6.33 6.75 -9.04
C LYS A 57 -7.30 6.29 -7.97
N GLU A 58 -7.68 5.03 -8.01
CA GLU A 58 -8.42 4.39 -6.94
C GLU A 58 -7.74 4.75 -5.60
N PRO A 59 -8.51 5.17 -4.59
CA PRO A 59 -7.94 5.51 -3.30
C PRO A 59 -7.28 4.25 -2.75
N ARG A 60 -5.94 4.26 -2.73
CA ARG A 60 -5.17 3.16 -2.17
C ARG A 60 -5.51 3.06 -0.69
N PHE A 61 -6.21 1.99 -0.32
CA PHE A 61 -6.66 1.75 1.04
C PHE A 61 -5.46 1.66 2.00
N ILE A 62 -5.55 2.35 3.13
CA ILE A 62 -4.57 2.29 4.22
C ILE A 62 -5.29 1.62 5.39
N LYS A 63 -4.70 0.54 5.90
CA LYS A 63 -5.26 -0.16 7.07
C LYS A 63 -5.05 0.68 8.33
N GLU A 64 -6.10 0.83 9.10
CA GLU A 64 -6.11 1.56 10.38
C GLU A 64 -6.55 0.61 11.50
N ALA A 65 -6.00 0.79 12.70
CA ALA A 65 -6.44 0.05 13.88
C ALA A 65 -7.82 0.56 14.32
N SER A 66 -8.77 -0.35 14.51
CA SER A 66 -10.06 0.02 15.12
C SER A 66 -9.86 0.49 16.55
N LEU A 67 -10.66 1.47 16.97
CA LEU A 67 -10.70 1.88 18.37
C LEU A 67 -11.11 0.69 19.26
N ILE A 68 -10.71 0.75 20.52
CA ILE A 68 -11.16 -0.18 21.54
C ILE A 68 -12.56 0.23 21.96
N THR A 69 -13.50 -0.72 22.05
CA THR A 69 -14.86 -0.46 22.56
C THR A 69 -14.89 -0.50 24.09
N THR A 70 -15.99 -0.01 24.68
CA THR A 70 -16.14 -0.02 26.14
C THR A 70 -16.10 -1.45 26.69
N GLU A 71 -16.73 -2.39 25.99
CA GLU A 71 -16.79 -3.80 26.37
C GLU A 71 -15.40 -4.45 26.32
N GLU A 72 -14.64 -4.18 25.25
CA GLU A 72 -13.26 -4.64 25.14
C GLU A 72 -12.39 -4.05 26.26
N PHE A 73 -12.53 -2.76 26.56
CA PHE A 73 -11.79 -2.12 27.66
C PHE A 73 -12.13 -2.71 29.03
N GLU A 74 -13.40 -3.00 29.29
CA GLU A 74 -13.83 -3.64 30.53
C GLU A 74 -13.25 -5.05 30.66
N SER A 75 -13.17 -5.80 29.55
CA SER A 75 -12.59 -7.15 29.52
C SER A 75 -11.08 -7.20 29.78
N VAL A 76 -10.34 -6.09 29.55
CA VAL A 76 -8.89 -6.04 29.82
C VAL A 76 -8.63 -6.27 31.32
N PRO A 77 -7.70 -7.16 31.70
CA PRO A 77 -7.36 -7.38 33.11
C PRO A 77 -6.90 -6.11 33.84
N ALA A 78 -7.33 -5.94 35.10
CA ALA A 78 -7.06 -4.75 35.91
C ALA A 78 -5.55 -4.45 36.06
N TYR A 79 -4.71 -5.48 36.18
CA TYR A 79 -3.26 -5.32 36.28
C TYR A 79 -2.62 -4.74 35.00
N MET A 80 -3.24 -4.94 33.83
CA MET A 80 -2.80 -4.34 32.57
C MET A 80 -3.26 -2.88 32.44
N LYS A 81 -4.51 -2.61 32.81
CA LYS A 81 -5.10 -1.25 32.79
C LYS A 81 -4.37 -0.32 33.74
N GLY A 82 -4.09 -0.77 34.97
CA GLY A 82 -3.55 0.08 36.02
C GLY A 82 -4.44 1.31 36.25
N ARG A 83 -3.91 2.51 35.97
CA ARG A 83 -4.65 3.79 36.04
C ARG A 83 -4.98 4.39 34.68
N LEU A 84 -4.81 3.63 33.59
CA LEU A 84 -5.10 4.08 32.24
C LEU A 84 -6.62 4.11 32.02
N THR A 85 -7.09 5.21 31.44
CA THR A 85 -8.51 5.36 31.08
C THR A 85 -8.75 4.93 29.63
N TYR A 86 -10.01 4.61 29.33
CA TYR A 86 -10.48 4.31 27.97
C TYR A 86 -10.02 5.36 26.95
N ASP A 87 -10.27 6.64 27.26
CA ASP A 87 -9.92 7.76 26.37
C ASP A 87 -8.42 7.86 26.10
N GLN A 88 -7.60 7.59 27.12
CA GLN A 88 -6.14 7.65 26.98
C GLN A 88 -5.61 6.56 26.06
N ILE A 89 -6.21 5.38 26.10
CA ILE A 89 -5.83 4.26 25.23
C ILE A 89 -6.27 4.57 23.80
N ASN A 90 -7.52 4.99 23.61
CA ASN A 90 -8.04 5.32 22.28
C ASN A 90 -7.37 6.54 21.65
N ALA A 91 -6.93 7.52 22.43
CA ALA A 91 -6.11 8.63 21.94
C ALA A 91 -4.79 8.12 21.32
N VAL A 92 -4.14 7.12 21.93
CA VAL A 92 -2.94 6.50 21.37
C VAL A 92 -3.25 5.71 20.09
N VAL A 93 -4.39 5.01 20.02
CA VAL A 93 -4.81 4.34 18.77
C VAL A 93 -4.99 5.34 17.64
N GLN A 94 -5.65 6.47 17.92
CA GLN A 94 -5.82 7.54 16.93
C GLN A 94 -4.48 8.13 16.47
N ASP A 95 -3.54 8.35 17.39
CA ASP A 95 -2.22 8.85 17.02
C ASP A 95 -1.42 7.82 16.20
N LEU A 96 -1.50 6.52 16.53
CA LEU A 96 -0.92 5.48 15.69
C LEU A 96 -1.54 5.47 14.29
N ASN A 97 -2.87 5.58 14.17
CA ASN A 97 -3.54 5.66 12.87
C ASN A 97 -3.09 6.89 12.08
N LYS A 98 -2.94 8.06 12.73
CA LYS A 98 -2.40 9.25 12.07
C LYS A 98 -0.98 9.02 11.54
N ALA A 99 -0.12 8.35 12.32
CA ALA A 99 1.24 8.03 11.88
C ALA A 99 1.25 7.05 10.68
N VAL A 100 0.39 6.03 10.72
CA VAL A 100 0.24 5.05 9.63
C VAL A 100 -0.27 5.75 8.37
N VAL A 101 -1.36 6.52 8.49
CA VAL A 101 -1.93 7.29 7.38
C VAL A 101 -0.89 8.27 6.81
N GLY A 102 -0.12 8.97 7.64
CA GLY A 102 0.94 9.87 7.20
C GLY A 102 2.03 9.15 6.39
N LYS A 103 2.56 8.05 6.93
CA LYS A 103 3.57 7.22 6.26
C LYS A 103 3.09 6.66 4.92
N TYR A 104 1.93 6.01 4.90
CA TYR A 104 1.45 5.33 3.70
C TYR A 104 0.87 6.30 2.65
N LYS A 105 0.43 7.50 3.06
CA LYS A 105 0.15 8.60 2.11
C LYS A 105 1.41 8.97 1.33
N ILE A 106 2.56 9.08 2.00
CA ILE A 106 3.84 9.36 1.34
C ILE A 106 4.24 8.19 0.45
N LEU A 107 4.17 6.95 0.92
CA LEU A 107 4.50 5.77 0.09
C LEU A 107 3.62 5.65 -1.17
N HIS A 108 2.38 6.11 -1.10
CA HIS A 108 1.44 6.09 -2.21
C HIS A 108 1.54 7.29 -3.15
N GLN A 109 2.19 8.37 -2.71
CA GLN A 109 2.34 9.59 -3.49
C GLN A 109 3.34 9.39 -4.65
N PRO A 110 3.13 10.02 -5.82
CA PRO A 110 4.12 9.97 -6.91
C PRO A 110 5.41 10.70 -6.54
N LEU A 111 6.57 10.05 -6.76
CA LEU A 111 7.90 10.60 -6.50
C LEU A 111 8.13 12.00 -7.11
N LYS A 112 7.57 12.26 -8.31
CA LYS A 112 7.67 13.54 -9.01
C LYS A 112 7.00 14.70 -8.27
N SER A 113 6.05 14.41 -7.38
CA SER A 113 5.31 15.42 -6.61
C SER A 113 5.91 15.68 -5.22
N MET A 114 6.95 14.95 -4.83
CA MET A 114 7.55 15.05 -3.50
C MET A 114 8.69 16.08 -3.47
N ASN A 115 8.72 16.87 -2.40
CA ASN A 115 9.87 17.71 -2.04
C ASN A 115 11.04 16.84 -1.50
N ALA A 116 12.20 17.46 -1.25
CA ALA A 116 13.39 16.74 -0.81
C ALA A 116 13.21 16.03 0.55
N SER A 117 12.54 16.65 1.51
CA SER A 117 12.32 16.06 2.85
C SER A 117 11.41 14.83 2.79
N VAL A 118 10.28 14.92 2.07
CA VAL A 118 9.35 13.80 1.86
C VAL A 118 10.03 12.68 1.08
N ARG A 119 10.92 13.00 0.13
CA ARG A 119 11.70 11.99 -0.60
C ARG A 119 12.69 11.24 0.32
N ASN A 120 13.32 11.95 1.25
CA ASN A 120 14.18 11.32 2.26
C ASN A 120 13.38 10.36 3.17
N LEU A 121 12.19 10.77 3.60
CA LEU A 121 11.27 9.89 4.34
C LEU A 121 10.88 8.66 3.53
N TYR A 122 10.55 8.83 2.25
CA TYR A 122 10.23 7.74 1.34
C TYR A 122 11.36 6.69 1.26
N HIS A 123 12.61 7.14 1.06
CA HIS A 123 13.75 6.23 1.04
C HIS A 123 14.00 5.55 2.39
N ARG A 124 13.80 6.26 3.51
CA ARG A 124 13.86 5.67 4.85
C ARG A 124 12.82 4.57 5.02
N PHE A 125 11.56 4.81 4.64
CA PHE A 125 10.49 3.83 4.75
C PHE A 125 10.79 2.54 3.97
N LEU A 126 11.34 2.66 2.76
CA LEU A 126 11.74 1.50 1.96
C LEU A 126 12.88 0.71 2.61
N GLY A 127 13.87 1.39 3.21
CA GLY A 127 14.97 0.74 3.92
C GLY A 127 14.56 0.05 5.22
N GLU A 128 13.43 0.47 5.81
CA GLU A 128 12.86 -0.13 7.00
C GLU A 128 12.05 -1.39 6.71
N GLU A 129 11.69 -1.69 5.47
CA GLU A 129 10.94 -2.90 5.16
C GLU A 129 11.76 -4.18 5.40
N THR A 130 11.07 -5.22 5.87
CA THR A 130 11.63 -6.56 6.09
C THR A 130 10.73 -7.61 5.48
N LYS A 131 11.23 -8.84 5.35
CA LYS A 131 10.42 -9.98 4.86
C LYS A 131 9.15 -10.18 5.69
N ASP A 132 9.22 -9.93 6.99
CA ASP A 132 8.12 -10.13 7.96
C ASP A 132 7.09 -8.99 7.97
N THR A 133 7.37 -7.88 7.29
CA THR A 133 6.46 -6.72 7.17
C THR A 133 5.99 -6.48 5.75
N LYS A 134 6.29 -7.40 4.83
CA LYS A 134 5.89 -7.27 3.44
C LYS A 134 4.37 -7.38 3.32
N GLY A 135 3.74 -6.35 2.77
CA GLY A 135 2.29 -6.28 2.60
C GLY A 135 1.52 -5.90 3.87
N GLU A 136 2.22 -5.61 4.96
CA GLU A 136 1.63 -5.18 6.22
C GLU A 136 1.78 -3.67 6.43
N PHE A 137 0.86 -3.10 7.19
CA PHE A 137 0.91 -1.69 7.58
C PHE A 137 1.66 -1.55 8.91
N PHE A 138 2.78 -0.84 8.95
CA PHE A 138 3.57 -0.68 10.16
C PHE A 138 4.18 0.71 10.29
N VAL A 139 4.39 1.12 11.55
CA VAL A 139 5.11 2.35 11.89
C VAL A 139 6.28 2.03 12.82
N VAL A 140 7.30 2.87 12.78
CA VAL A 140 8.41 2.83 13.72
C VAL A 140 8.35 4.03 14.67
N GLU A 141 9.17 4.03 15.71
CA GLU A 141 9.23 5.15 16.67
C GLU A 141 9.51 6.50 15.98
N ALA A 142 10.36 6.52 14.95
CA ALA A 142 10.63 7.74 14.19
C ALA A 142 9.38 8.27 13.48
N ASP A 143 8.51 7.39 12.98
CA ASP A 143 7.26 7.78 12.30
C ASP A 143 6.27 8.39 13.29
N ILE A 144 6.17 7.82 14.49
CA ILE A 144 5.33 8.35 15.55
C ILE A 144 5.77 9.76 15.93
N LYS A 145 7.09 9.98 16.07
CA LYS A 145 7.66 11.31 16.37
C LYS A 145 7.47 12.32 15.24
N GLU A 146 7.50 11.87 13.98
CA GLU A 146 7.36 12.73 12.80
C GLU A 146 5.91 13.20 12.62
N PHE A 147 4.94 12.29 12.75
CA PHE A 147 3.54 12.56 12.40
C PHE A 147 2.65 12.89 13.59
N THR A 148 3.13 12.73 14.83
CA THR A 148 2.34 12.91 16.04
C THR A 148 3.15 13.58 17.15
N GLN A 149 2.47 14.06 18.19
CA GLN A 149 3.12 14.57 19.41
C GLN A 149 3.27 13.48 20.49
N LEU A 150 2.99 12.21 20.14
CA LEU A 150 3.03 11.10 21.07
C LEU A 150 4.48 10.74 21.42
N LYS A 151 4.78 10.71 22.72
CA LYS A 151 6.09 10.30 23.22
C LYS A 151 6.13 8.79 23.46
N VAL A 152 7.19 8.14 22.97
CA VAL A 152 7.47 6.72 23.18
C VAL A 152 8.11 6.54 24.56
N ASP A 153 7.30 6.64 25.61
CA ASP A 153 7.71 6.53 27.02
C ASP A 153 7.22 5.23 27.68
N LYS A 154 7.46 5.05 28.99
CA LYS A 154 6.98 3.88 29.73
C LYS A 154 5.45 3.76 29.74
N ARG A 155 4.72 4.89 29.61
CA ARG A 155 3.26 4.88 29.54
C ARG A 155 2.80 4.36 28.19
N PHE A 156 3.42 4.79 27.10
CA PHE A 156 3.17 4.26 25.76
C PHE A 156 3.36 2.75 25.69
N HIS A 157 4.45 2.21 26.24
CA HIS A 157 4.68 0.75 26.26
C HIS A 157 3.63 -0.02 27.07
N ARG A 158 3.12 0.56 28.18
CA ARG A 158 1.99 -0.04 28.91
C ARG A 158 0.71 -0.06 28.06
N ILE A 159 0.44 1.02 27.33
CA ILE A 159 -0.69 1.09 26.41
C ILE A 159 -0.52 0.09 25.27
N LEU A 160 0.68 -0.04 24.68
CA LEU A 160 0.97 -1.04 23.65
C LEU A 160 0.69 -2.48 24.12
N ASN A 161 0.98 -2.81 25.38
CA ASN A 161 0.65 -4.12 25.93
C ASN A 161 -0.87 -4.36 25.93
N ILE A 162 -1.67 -3.33 26.23
CA ILE A 162 -3.14 -3.40 26.14
C ILE A 162 -3.56 -3.52 24.67
N LEU A 163 -3.01 -2.71 23.76
CA LEU A 163 -3.34 -2.77 22.33
C LEU A 163 -3.01 -4.13 21.72
N ARG A 164 -1.94 -4.78 22.18
CA ARG A 164 -1.56 -6.14 21.79
C ARG A 164 -2.56 -7.17 22.32
N HIS A 165 -3.03 -7.01 23.56
CA HIS A 165 -4.08 -7.87 24.13
C HIS A 165 -5.39 -7.77 23.33
N CYS A 166 -5.78 -6.54 22.94
CA CYS A 166 -6.93 -6.27 22.08
C CYS A 166 -6.66 -6.50 20.58
N GLN A 167 -5.52 -7.11 20.21
CA GLN A 167 -5.18 -7.45 18.82
C GLN A 167 -5.22 -6.27 17.85
N ARG A 168 -4.86 -5.06 18.30
CA ARG A 168 -4.77 -3.87 17.44
C ARG A 168 -3.38 -3.65 16.86
N VAL A 169 -2.35 -4.06 17.60
CA VAL A 169 -0.95 -3.85 17.24
C VAL A 169 -0.12 -5.08 17.58
N ARG A 170 0.85 -5.40 16.71
CA ARG A 170 1.87 -6.42 16.92
C ARG A 170 3.27 -5.82 16.76
N GLU A 171 4.20 -6.26 17.58
CA GLU A 171 5.61 -5.86 17.44
C GLU A 171 6.37 -6.87 16.59
N VAL A 172 7.09 -6.36 15.59
CA VAL A 172 8.09 -7.11 14.81
C VAL A 172 9.45 -6.49 15.07
N ARG A 173 10.39 -7.28 15.61
CA ARG A 173 11.73 -6.82 15.98
C ARG A 173 12.74 -7.38 14.98
N GLY A 174 13.57 -6.52 14.41
CA GLY A 174 14.61 -6.93 13.46
C GLY A 174 15.54 -5.77 13.12
N ALA A 175 16.82 -6.07 12.92
CA ALA A 175 17.86 -5.08 12.61
C ALA A 175 17.94 -3.90 13.61
N ARG A 176 17.80 -4.20 14.92
CA ARG A 176 17.76 -3.22 16.02
C ARG A 176 16.62 -2.18 15.92
N LEU A 177 15.61 -2.46 15.10
CA LEU A 177 14.45 -1.62 14.90
C LEU A 177 13.17 -2.38 15.31
N VAL A 178 12.30 -1.70 16.04
CA VAL A 178 10.98 -2.21 16.42
C VAL A 178 9.95 -1.62 15.47
N ARG A 179 9.17 -2.50 14.84
CA ARG A 179 8.08 -2.16 13.92
C ARG A 179 6.75 -2.49 14.59
N TYR A 180 5.89 -1.50 14.71
CA TYR A 180 4.54 -1.64 15.24
C TYR A 180 3.60 -1.88 14.06
N VAL A 181 3.25 -3.14 13.84
CA VAL A 181 2.36 -3.59 12.76
C VAL A 181 0.90 -3.45 13.20
N ILE A 182 0.08 -2.83 12.35
CA ILE A 182 -1.36 -2.65 12.54
C ILE A 182 -2.09 -3.94 12.15
N CYS A 183 -2.80 -4.49 13.12
CA CYS A 183 -3.55 -5.75 12.98
C CYS A 183 -4.97 -5.54 12.46
#